data_AF-A0A2S0PEC3-F1
#
_entry.id   AF-A0A2S0PEC3-F1
#
_cell.length_a   1.000
_cell.length_b   1.000
_cell.length_c   1.000
_cell.angle_alpha   90.00
_cell.angle_beta   90.00
_cell.angle_gamma   90.00
#
_symmetry.space_group_name_H-M   'P 1'
#
loop_
_entity.id
_entity.type
_entity.pdbx_description
1 polymer ?
#
loop_
_entity_poly.entity_id
_entity_poly.type
_entity_poly.pdbx_seq_one_letter_code
_entity_poly.pdbx_strand_id
1 'polypeptide(L)' 'MTADKWFDLTGWLAIALMAGIGAVHAGMTGGWQAGHLMYGAMAGILVFGLPLVVLALVVSWLWSRHR' A
#
# COMPACT_ATOMS: atom_id res chain seq x y z
N MET A 1 -11.98 2.70 21.98
CA MET A 1 -11.69 2.16 20.63
C MET A 1 -10.71 1.01 20.81
N THR A 2 -11.09 -0.21 20.43
CA THR A 2 -10.28 -1.43 20.60
C THR A 2 -9.09 -1.41 19.63
N ALA A 3 -7.97 -2.05 20.00
CA ALA A 3 -6.72 -2.05 19.25
C ALA A 3 -6.90 -2.49 17.78
N ASP A 4 -7.88 -3.36 17.53
CA ASP A 4 -8.21 -3.87 16.19
C ASP A 4 -8.66 -2.75 15.24
N LYS A 5 -9.41 -1.76 15.74
CA LYS A 5 -9.90 -0.62 14.93
C LYS A 5 -8.78 0.33 14.54
N TRP A 6 -7.76 0.47 15.38
CA TRP A 6 -6.59 1.29 15.07
C TRP A 6 -5.72 0.64 14.00
N PHE A 7 -5.56 -0.68 14.07
CA PHE A 7 -4.82 -1.43 13.06
C PHE A 7 -5.50 -1.34 11.68
N ASP A 8 -6.82 -1.55 11.62
CA ASP A 8 -7.60 -1.35 10.39
C ASP A 8 -7.45 0.07 9.84
N LEU A 9 -7.61 1.09 10.69
CA LEU A 9 -7.49 2.49 10.27
C LEU A 9 -6.10 2.77 9.65
N THR A 10 -5.02 2.31 10.30
CA THR A 10 -3.66 2.49 9.78
C THR A 10 -3.43 1.77 8.46
N GLY A 11 -4.01 0.57 8.28
CA GLY A 11 -3.93 -0.18 7.03
C GLY A 11 -4.65 0.54 5.87
N TRP A 12 -5.87 1.03 6.12
CA TRP A 12 -6.63 1.80 5.14
C TRP A 12 -5.93 3.10 4.76
N LEU A 13 -5.35 3.80 5.73
CA LEU A 13 -4.62 5.05 5.49
C LEU A 13 -3.36 4.80 4.64
N ALA A 14 -2.64 3.72 4.91
CA ALA A 14 -1.46 3.32 4.14
C ALA A 14 -1.82 3.00 2.68
N ILE A 15 -2.90 2.23 2.45
CA ILE A 15 -3.38 1.90 1.10
C ILE A 15 -3.79 3.18 0.34
N ALA A 16 -4.52 4.09 1.00
CA ALA A 16 -4.94 5.35 0.38
C ALA A 16 -3.75 6.24 -0.02
N LEU A 17 -2.71 6.31 0.82
CA LEU A 17 -1.48 7.05 0.52
C LEU A 17 -0.72 6.44 -0.65
N MET A 18 -0.54 5.12 -0.67
CA MET A 18 0.13 4.41 -1.77
C MET A 18 -0.63 4.57 -3.10
N ALA A 19 -1.95 4.45 -3.06
CA ALA A 19 -2.82 4.70 -4.21
C ALA A 19 -2.70 6.14 -4.71
N GLY A 20 -2.70 7.11 -3.79
CA GLY A 20 -2.53 8.53 -4.11
C GLY A 20 -1.20 8.84 -4.78
N ILE A 21 -0.09 8.33 -4.23
CA ILE A 21 1.25 8.51 -4.80
C ILE A 21 1.32 7.91 -6.21
N GLY A 22 0.79 6.69 -6.40
CA GLY A 22 0.74 6.04 -7.71
C GLY A 22 -0.10 6.81 -8.73
N ALA A 23 -1.27 7.31 -8.33
CA ALA A 23 -2.14 8.12 -9.19
C ALA A 23 -1.47 9.44 -9.60
N VAL A 24 -0.85 10.15 -8.65
CA VAL A 24 -0.13 11.41 -8.91
C VAL A 24 1.03 11.16 -9.87
N HIS A 25 1.80 10.09 -9.65
CA HIS A 25 2.91 9.75 -10.54
C HIS A 25 2.44 9.45 -11.98
N ALA A 26 1.33 8.72 -12.13
CA ALA A 26 0.75 8.49 -13.45
C ALA A 26 0.21 9.77 -14.09
N GLY A 27 -0.37 10.69 -13.31
CA GLY A 27 -0.79 12.01 -13.78
C GLY A 27 0.37 12.83 -14.31
N MET A 28 1.52 12.79 -13.64
CA MET A 28 2.73 13.51 -14.05
C MET A 28 3.41 12.93 -15.29
N THR A 29 3.27 11.63 -15.56
CA THR A 29 4.00 10.93 -16.62
C THR A 29 3.17 10.59 -17.85
N GLY A 30 1.87 10.34 -17.68
CA GLY A 30 0.94 9.91 -18.74
C GLY A 30 -0.29 10.80 -18.90
N GLY A 31 -0.44 11.86 -18.09
CA GLY A 31 -1.54 12.81 -18.15
C GLY A 31 -2.69 12.51 -17.19
N TRP A 32 -3.57 13.49 -17.00
CA TRP A 32 -4.64 13.50 -15.98
C TRP A 32 -5.93 12.77 -16.40
N GLN A 33 -5.84 11.85 -17.36
CA GLN A 33 -7.00 11.06 -17.76
C GLN A 33 -7.33 10.05 -16.66
N ALA A 34 -8.62 9.86 -16.39
CA ALA A 34 -9.09 8.96 -15.33
C ALA A 34 -8.49 7.55 -15.44
N GLY A 35 -8.36 7.02 -16.66
CA GLY A 35 -7.75 5.70 -16.89
C GLY A 35 -6.29 5.61 -16.46
N HIS A 36 -5.48 6.64 -16.76
CA HIS A 36 -4.08 6.69 -16.34
C HIS A 36 -3.94 6.84 -14.82
N LEU A 37 -4.80 7.65 -14.18
CA LEU A 37 -4.80 7.83 -12.74
C LEU A 37 -5.21 6.54 -11.99
N MET A 38 -6.21 5.81 -12.50
CA MET A 38 -6.63 4.52 -11.93
C MET A 38 -5.54 3.46 -12.07
N TYR A 39 -4.92 3.37 -13.26
CA TYR A 39 -3.79 2.47 -13.47
C TYR A 39 -2.62 2.82 -12.56
N GLY A 40 -2.30 4.11 -12.43
CA GLY A 40 -1.29 4.62 -11.50
C GLY A 40 -1.58 4.26 -10.05
N ALA A 41 -2.82 4.44 -9.58
CA ALA A 41 -3.23 4.08 -8.23
C ALA A 41 -3.05 2.59 -7.95
N MET A 42 -3.49 1.73 -8.86
CA MET A 42 -3.32 0.28 -8.74
C MET A 42 -1.85 -0.11 -8.75
N ALA A 43 -1.05 0.48 -9.63
CA ALA A 43 0.39 0.27 -9.67
C ALA A 43 1.06 0.72 -8.37
N GLY A 44 0.67 1.86 -7.79
CA GLY A 44 1.17 2.33 -6.51
C GLY A 44 0.89 1.36 -5.36
N ILE A 45 -0.35 0.85 -5.26
CA ILE A 45 -0.69 -0.16 -4.25
C ILE A 45 0.12 -1.46 -4.46
N LEU A 46 0.29 -1.91 -5.70
CA LEU A 46 1.03 -3.14 -5.98
C LEU A 46 2.53 -2.99 -5.70
N VAL A 47 3.14 -1.89 -6.15
CA VAL A 47 4.58 -1.65 -6.03
C VAL A 47 4.98 -1.39 -4.59
N PHE A 48 4.17 -0.67 -3.81
CA PHE A 48 4.51 -0.33 -2.42
C PHE A 48 3.85 -1.26 -1.39
N GLY A 49 2.65 -1.76 -1.67
CA GLY A 49 1.89 -2.63 -0.75
C GLY A 49 2.40 -4.07 -0.74
N LEU A 50 2.74 -4.65 -1.89
CA LEU A 50 3.23 -6.03 -1.95
C LEU A 50 4.54 -6.21 -1.15
N PRO A 51 5.56 -5.33 -1.26
CA PRO A 51 6.78 -5.44 -0.45
C PRO A 51 6.52 -5.30 1.04
N LEU A 52 5.57 -4.45 1.47
CA LEU A 52 5.22 -4.30 2.88
C LEU A 52 4.59 -5.58 3.45
N VAL A 53 3.69 -6.21 2.68
CA VAL A 53 3.09 -7.51 3.07
C VAL A 53 4.17 -8.59 3.14
N VAL A 54 5.05 -8.66 2.14
CA VAL A 54 6.16 -9.62 2.13
C VAL A 54 7.09 -9.40 3.33
N LEU A 55 7.45 -8.16 3.62
CA LEU A 55 8.28 -7.81 4.79
C LEU A 55 7.60 -8.23 6.09
N ALA A 56 6.31 -7.95 6.25
CA ALA A 56 5.54 -8.36 7.43
C ALA A 56 5.53 -9.88 7.61
N LEU A 57 5.35 -10.64 6.52
CA LEU A 57 5.42 -12.11 6.54
C LEU A 57 6.82 -12.62 6.89
N VAL A 58 7.87 -12.02 6.33
CA VAL A 58 9.27 -12.39 6.64
C VAL A 58 9.59 -12.12 8.11
N VAL A 59 9.21 -10.97 8.64
CA VAL A 59 9.40 -10.63 10.06
C VAL A 59 8.62 -11.60 10.96
N SER A 60 7.37 -11.90 10.61
CA SER A 60 6.55 -12.87 11.34
C SER A 60 7.19 -14.27 11.32
N TRP A 61 7.72 -14.70 10.19
CA TRP A 61 8.42 -15.98 10.04
C TRP A 61 9.70 -16.06 10.88
N LEU A 62 10.54 -15.01 10.84
CA LEU A 62 11.75 -14.93 11.66
C LEU A 62 11.41 -14.97 13.15
N TRP A 63 10.39 -14.22 13.57
CA TRP A 63 9.93 -14.21 14.96
C TRP A 63 9.46 -15.59 15.44
N SER A 64 8.75 -16.34 14.57
CA SER A 64 8.32 -17.71 14.88
C SER A 64 9.48 -18.69 15.03
N ARG A 65 10.67 -18.40 14.50
CA ARG A 65 11.86 -19.26 14.66
C ARG A 65 12.65 -18.99 15.94
N HIS A 66 12.43 -17.85 16.58
CA HIS A 66 13.11 -17.46 17.82
C HIS A 66 12.31 -17.75 19.10
N ARG A 67 11.10 -18.30 18.97
CA ARG A 67 10.32 -18.90 20.05
C ARG A 67 10.38 -20.41 19.97
#